data_AF-A0A7X4FAH9-F1
#
_entry.id   AF-A0A7X4FAH9-F1
#
_cell.length_a   1.000
_cell.length_b   1.000
_cell.length_c   1.000
_cell.angle_alpha   90.00
_cell.angle_beta   90.00
_cell.angle_gamma   90.00
#
_symmetry.space_group_name_H-M   'P 1'
#
loop_
_entity.id
_entity.type
_entity.pdbx_description
1 polymer ?
#
loop_
_entity_poly.entity_id
_entity_poly.type
_entity_poly.pdbx_seq_one_letter_code
_entity_poly.pdbx_strand_id
1 'polypeptide(L)'
;MIRFPRTLQQIHTFEKDGVWYVANLQTGDVLQIDDITADILALCSTYDNAGILKKLGHKYSEGQILETLQELSSDIETFLFVPEQNLR
;
A
#
# COMPACT_ATOMS: atom_id res chain seq x y z
N MET A 1 14.28 -13.00 -0.76
CA MET A 1 13.33 -12.55 -1.80
C MET A 1 11.95 -12.59 -1.21
N ILE A 2 11.42 -11.43 -0.80
CA ILE A 2 10.04 -11.31 -0.34
C ILE A 2 9.18 -11.20 -1.60
N ARG A 3 8.26 -12.16 -1.80
CA ARG A 3 7.28 -12.11 -2.88
C ARG A 3 5.99 -11.60 -2.28
N PHE A 4 5.56 -10.41 -2.69
CA PHE A 4 4.26 -9.88 -2.29
C PHE A 4 3.13 -10.80 -2.74
N PRO A 5 2.07 -10.95 -1.93
CA PRO A 5 0.91 -11.73 -2.33
C PRO A 5 0.29 -11.10 -3.58
N ARG A 6 0.23 -11.89 -4.67
CA ARG A 6 -0.22 -11.49 -6.02
C ARG A 6 -1.69 -11.07 -6.11
N THR A 7 -2.42 -11.08 -5.00
CA THR A 7 -3.86 -10.85 -4.97
C THR A 7 -4.19 -9.64 -4.12
N LEU A 8 -3.88 -8.45 -4.63
CA LEU A 8 -4.59 -7.20 -4.31
C LEU A 8 -6.03 -7.21 -4.89
N GLN A 9 -6.57 -8.38 -5.26
CA GLN A 9 -7.77 -8.53 -6.10
C GLN A 9 -9.06 -7.98 -5.45
N GLN A 10 -9.02 -7.70 -4.14
CA GLN A 10 -10.16 -7.18 -3.40
C GLN A 10 -9.92 -5.81 -2.81
N ILE A 11 -8.81 -5.14 -3.15
CA ILE A 11 -8.60 -3.73 -2.80
C ILE A 11 -8.62 -2.84 -4.05
N HIS A 12 -9.23 -1.67 -3.93
CA HIS A 12 -9.32 -0.67 -4.99
C HIS A 12 -8.79 0.68 -4.49
N THR A 13 -7.77 1.21 -5.14
CA THR A 13 -7.21 2.53 -4.84
C THR A 13 -7.88 3.59 -5.70
N PHE A 14 -8.31 4.70 -5.10
CA PHE A 14 -8.93 5.81 -5.81
C PHE A 14 -8.59 7.16 -5.16
N GLU A 15 -8.66 8.23 -5.95
CA GLU A 15 -8.44 9.60 -5.49
C GLU A 15 -9.79 10.33 -5.44
N LYS A 16 -10.02 11.10 -4.37
CA LYS A 16 -11.17 12.00 -4.25
C LYS A 16 -10.73 13.29 -3.56
N ASP A 17 -11.03 14.43 -4.18
CA ASP A 17 -10.73 15.76 -3.66
C ASP A 17 -9.24 15.96 -3.29
N GLY A 18 -8.32 15.34 -4.04
CA GLY A 18 -6.87 15.42 -3.80
C GLY A 18 -6.36 14.47 -2.70
N VAL A 19 -7.20 13.56 -2.22
CA VAL A 19 -6.87 12.62 -1.15
C VAL A 19 -6.96 11.18 -1.67
N TRP A 20 -5.97 10.36 -1.33
CA TRP A 20 -5.93 8.96 -1.71
C TRP A 20 -6.68 8.07 -0.71
N TYR A 21 -7.40 7.11 -1.26
CA TYR A 21 -8.15 6.11 -0.50
C TYR A 21 -7.88 4.72 -1.04
N VAL A 22 -8.02 3.73 -0.15
CA VAL A 22 -8.08 2.31 -0.49
C VAL A 22 -9.39 1.73 0.05
N ALA A 23 -10.13 1.07 -0.83
CA ALA A 23 -11.37 0.38 -0.48
C ALA A 23 -11.15 -1.13 -0.48
N ASN A 24 -11.56 -1.82 0.58
CA ASN A 24 -11.75 -3.27 0.56
C ASN A 24 -13.13 -3.57 -0.04
N LEU A 25 -13.14 -4.15 -1.24
CA LEU A 25 -14.37 -4.47 -1.97
C LEU A 25 -15.14 -5.65 -1.36
N GLN A 26 -14.52 -6.43 -0.48
CA GLN A 26 -15.16 -7.54 0.22
C GLN A 26 -15.93 -7.08 1.44
N THR A 27 -15.32 -6.23 2.27
CA THR A 27 -15.91 -5.74 3.52
C THR A 27 -16.68 -4.44 3.33
N GLY A 28 -16.36 -3.68 2.28
CA GLY A 28 -16.90 -2.34 2.03
C GLY A 28 -16.17 -1.24 2.80
N ASP A 29 -15.09 -1.57 3.52
CA ASP A 29 -14.32 -0.60 4.28
C ASP A 29 -13.51 0.31 3.36
N VAL A 30 -13.37 1.58 3.74
CA VAL A 30 -12.61 2.58 3.01
C VAL A 30 -11.71 3.32 3.97
N LEU A 31 -10.44 3.43 3.61
CA LEU A 31 -9.42 4.09 4.42
C LEU A 31 -8.68 5.12 3.60
N GLN A 32 -8.36 6.24 4.23
CA GLN A 32 -7.44 7.20 3.68
C GLN A 32 -6.02 6.66 3.78
N ILE A 33 -5.24 6.84 2.72
CA ILE A 33 -3.81 6.48 2.67
C ILE A 33 -3.00 7.70 2.25
N ASP A 34 -1.70 7.66 2.51
CA ASP A 34 -0.78 8.68 2.03
C ASP A 34 -0.35 8.43 0.57
N ASP A 35 0.31 9.45 -0.01
CA ASP A 35 0.74 9.44 -1.41
C ASP A 35 1.72 8.31 -1.71
N ILE A 36 2.64 8.00 -0.77
CA ILE A 36 3.66 6.97 -0.98
C ILE A 36 3.04 5.57 -0.99
N THR A 37 2.07 5.32 -0.11
CA THR A 37 1.32 4.07 -0.09
C THR A 37 0.51 3.91 -1.37
N ALA A 38 -0.16 4.97 -1.85
CA ALA A 38 -0.90 4.93 -3.10
C ALA A 38 -0.01 4.61 -4.31
N ASP A 39 1.13 5.29 -4.41
CA ASP A 39 2.12 5.08 -5.48
C ASP A 39 2.71 3.66 -5.46
N ILE A 40 2.99 3.12 -4.27
CA ILE A 40 3.51 1.76 -4.12
C ILE A 40 2.43 0.74 -4.52
N LEU A 41 1.20 0.88 -4.02
CA LEU A 41 0.09 -0.04 -4.36
C LEU A 41 -0.19 -0.07 -5.86
N ALA A 42 -0.08 1.07 -6.56
CA ALA A 42 -0.25 1.15 -8.01
C ALA A 42 0.82 0.33 -8.77
N LEU A 43 2.02 0.20 -8.21
CA LEU A 43 3.15 -0.50 -8.84
C LEU A 43 3.27 -1.97 -8.41
N CYS A 44 2.81 -2.33 -7.21
CA CYS A 44 2.91 -3.68 -6.63
C CYS A 44 2.27 -4.79 -7.49
N SER A 45 1.29 -4.44 -8.33
CA SER A 45 0.66 -5.39 -9.27
C SER A 45 1.60 -5.82 -10.41
N THR A 46 2.60 -5.00 -10.73
CA THR A 46 3.40 -5.11 -11.97
C THR A 46 4.90 -5.25 -11.70
N TYR A 47 5.41 -4.68 -10.60
CA TYR A 47 6.83 -4.61 -10.29
C TYR A 47 7.16 -5.30 -8.97
N ASP A 48 8.38 -5.82 -8.86
CA ASP A 48 8.96 -6.23 -7.59
C ASP A 48 9.59 -5.03 -6.85
N ASN A 49 10.10 -5.25 -5.63
CA ASN A 49 10.64 -4.19 -4.78
C ASN A 49 11.76 -3.40 -5.46
N ALA A 50 12.63 -4.08 -6.23
CA ALA A 50 13.72 -3.42 -6.96
C ALA A 50 13.17 -2.54 -8.10
N GLY A 51 12.14 -3.00 -8.80
CA GLY A 51 11.42 -2.22 -9.80
C GLY A 51 10.73 -1.00 -9.20
N ILE A 52 10.07 -1.16 -8.04
CA ILE A 52 9.39 -0.08 -7.31
C ILE A 52 10.41 0.98 -6.85
N LEU A 53 11.51 0.58 -6.23
CA LEU A 53 12.60 1.48 -5.82
C LEU A 53 13.13 2.31 -6.99
N LYS A 54 13.37 1.66 -8.14
CA LYS A 54 13.84 2.35 -9.34
C LYS A 54 12.80 3.34 -9.88
N LYS A 55 11.51 3.01 -9.80
CA LYS A 55 10.42 3.86 -10.30
C LYS A 55 10.14 5.04 -9.38
N LEU A 56 10.20 4.85 -8.07
CA LEU A 56 9.82 5.86 -7.07
C LEU A 56 11.00 6.63 -6.49
N GLY A 57 12.24 6.20 -6.70
CA GLY A 57 13.43 6.84 -6.14
C GLY A 57 13.72 8.27 -6.60
N HIS A 58 12.97 8.78 -7.60
CA HIS A 58 13.02 10.19 -8.00
C HIS A 58 12.07 11.08 -7.16
N LYS A 59 11.09 10.48 -6.47
CA LYS A 59 10.04 11.15 -5.71
C LYS A 59 10.20 10.96 -4.20
N TYR A 60 10.67 9.78 -3.78
CA TYR A 60 10.85 9.43 -2.37
C TYR A 60 12.26 8.91 -2.11
N SER A 61 12.70 9.01 -0.86
CA SER A 61 13.95 8.36 -0.45
C SER A 61 13.81 6.85 -0.43
N GLU A 62 14.92 6.13 -0.65
CA GLU A 62 14.95 4.67 -0.57
C GLU A 62 14.46 4.15 0.79
N GLY A 63 14.79 4.83 1.88
CA GLY A 63 14.34 4.48 3.23
C GLY A 63 12.81 4.50 3.36
N GLN A 64 12.16 5.58 2.90
CA GLN A 64 10.69 5.69 2.93
C GLN A 64 10.03 4.59 2.10
N ILE A 65 10.55 4.32 0.90
CA ILE A 65 9.98 3.28 0.02
C ILE A 65 10.11 1.90 0.68
N LEU A 66 11.27 1.60 1.27
CA LEU A 66 11.51 0.32 1.94
C LEU A 66 10.65 0.14 3.19
N GLU A 67 10.49 1.19 4.00
CA GLU A 67 9.65 1.20 5.19
C GLU A 67 8.19 0.91 4.82
N THR A 68 7.61 1.65 3.88
CA THR A 68 6.22 1.42 3.43
C THR A 68 6.05 0.05 2.76
N LEU A 69 7.04 -0.42 1.96
CA LEU A 69 7.00 -1.78 1.43
C LEU A 69 7.02 -2.84 2.55
N GLN A 70 7.79 -2.61 3.60
CA GLN A 70 7.87 -3.53 4.74
C GLN A 70 6.53 -3.59 5.47
N GLU A 71 5.90 -2.44 5.75
CA GLU A 71 4.57 -2.33 6.35
C GLU A 71 3.51 -3.08 5.52
N LEU A 72 3.52 -2.90 4.20
CA LEU A 72 2.62 -3.61 3.28
C LEU A 72 2.97 -5.09 3.13
N SER A 73 4.18 -5.54 3.45
CA SER A 73 4.54 -6.96 3.32
C SER A 73 3.91 -7.84 4.42
N SER A 74 3.62 -7.24 5.57
CA SER A 74 2.78 -7.79 6.62
C SER A 74 1.33 -7.64 6.20
N ASP A 75 0.75 -8.72 5.67
CA ASP A 75 -0.68 -8.91 5.39
C ASP A 75 -1.46 -7.60 5.15
N ILE A 76 -1.42 -7.11 3.90
CA ILE A 76 -1.94 -5.79 3.49
C ILE A 76 -3.34 -5.51 4.03
N GLU A 77 -4.20 -6.52 4.09
CA GLU A 77 -5.54 -6.38 4.67
C GLU A 77 -5.51 -6.13 6.18
N THR A 78 -4.59 -6.77 6.90
CA THR A 78 -4.33 -6.49 8.32
C THR A 78 -3.75 -5.09 8.52
N PHE A 79 -2.74 -4.69 7.75
CA PHE A 79 -2.14 -3.36 7.89
C PHE A 79 -3.13 -2.23 7.58
N LEU A 80 -3.92 -2.40 6.52
CA LEU A 80 -4.90 -1.39 6.13
C LEU A 80 -6.13 -1.48 7.03
N PHE A 81 -6.78 -2.63 7.14
CA PHE A 81 -8.15 -2.75 7.66
C PHE A 81 -8.28 -3.38 9.06
N VAL A 82 -7.21 -3.86 9.69
CA VAL A 82 -7.29 -4.23 11.11
C VAL A 82 -7.01 -2.97 11.93
N PRO A 83 -8.01 -2.47 12.69
CA PRO A 83 -7.75 -1.38 13.60
C PRO A 83 -6.75 -1.90 14.62
N GLU A 84 -5.68 -1.14 14.87
CA GLU A 84 -4.88 -1.33 16.07
C GLU A 84 -5.85 -1.54 17.23
N GLN A 85 -5.76 -2.71 17.85
CA GLN A 85 -6.44 -3.01 19.10
C GLN A 85 -6.15 -1.84 20.04
N ASN A 86 -7.19 -1.05 20.33
CA ASN A 86 -7.30 -0.15 21.47
C ASN A 86 -6.11 -0.24 22.44
N LEU A 87 -5.04 0.51 22.18
CA LEU A 87 -4.06 0.82 23.22
C LEU A 87 -4.61 2.02 23.97
N ARG A 88 -5.47 1.69 24.93
CA ARG A 88 -5.75 2.51 26.11
C ARG A 88 -4.48 2.78 26.89
#